data_AF-K2F8U5-F1
#
_entry.id   AF-K2F8U5-F1
#
_cell.length_a   1.000
_cell.length_b   1.000
_cell.length_c   1.000
_cell.angle_alpha   90.00
_cell.angle_beta   90.00
_cell.angle_gamma   90.00
#
_symmetry.space_group_name_H-M   'P 1'
#
loop_
_entity.id
_entity.type
_entity.pdbx_description
1 polymer ?
#
loop_
_entity_poly.entity_id
_entity_poly.type
_entity_poly.pdbx_seq_one_letter_code
_entity_poly.pdbx_strand_id
1 'polypeptide(L)'
;MAVSGGTISTGQAPVSSTDWKVDNAPYTPATPSTVRTSYNYILSNLKQQGRSPTDLASKCSGGLSNCTLTGMTTGVYQANGPLTITGAYTNPVNTNVVILVNGDLRISNEIHVPQNAGSTLLMSAKGNIKISPNFGASLISDPTSHVEGIFSADGNFTIESSANCSLPGGGDKRLNMEGAVITNADLRGVGSFQNNRDMCVYTCPSFSIKQRLDFLIYLPTLLRVKPYVYREIAP
;
A
#
# COMPACT_ATOMS: atom_id res chain seq x y z
N MET A 1 -0.01 25.49 8.78
CA MET A 1 0.73 26.63 8.18
C MET A 1 0.22 26.82 6.77
N ALA A 2 -0.50 27.91 6.52
CA ALA A 2 -0.91 28.30 5.17
C ALA A 2 0.34 28.81 4.44
N VAL A 3 0.71 28.18 3.33
CA VAL A 3 1.79 28.67 2.48
C VAL A 3 1.15 29.58 1.43
N SER A 4 1.49 30.85 1.53
CA SER A 4 1.13 31.94 0.62
C SER A 4 1.29 31.52 -0.86
N GLY A 5 0.22 31.66 -1.63
CA GLY A 5 0.27 31.61 -3.09
C GLY A 5 0.99 32.85 -3.59
N GLY A 6 2.26 32.71 -3.97
CA GLY A 6 3.00 33.77 -4.63
C GLY A 6 2.50 33.92 -6.07
N THR A 7 1.87 35.03 -6.39
CA THR A 7 1.64 35.45 -7.77
C THR A 7 2.96 35.99 -8.32
N ILE A 8 3.52 35.36 -9.36
CA ILE A 8 4.63 35.95 -10.10
C ILE A 8 4.06 37.09 -10.93
N SER A 9 4.22 38.33 -10.46
CA SER A 9 3.95 39.52 -11.26
C SER A 9 5.13 39.74 -12.21
N THR A 10 5.07 39.16 -13.41
CA THR A 10 5.90 39.64 -14.50
C THR A 10 5.35 41.01 -14.90
N GLY A 11 6.08 42.09 -14.58
CA GLY A 11 5.79 43.41 -15.16
C GLY A 11 5.63 43.30 -16.68
N GLN A 12 5.02 44.29 -17.33
CA GLN A 12 4.53 44.31 -18.73
C GLN A 12 5.54 43.93 -19.86
N ALA A 13 6.67 43.31 -19.58
CA ALA A 13 7.59 42.74 -20.55
C ALA A 13 7.20 41.28 -20.92
N PRO A 14 7.32 40.90 -22.21
CA PRO A 14 7.13 39.52 -22.66
C PRO A 14 8.10 38.58 -21.95
N VAL A 15 7.60 37.42 -21.50
CA VAL A 15 8.38 36.41 -20.74
C VAL A 15 9.31 35.60 -21.67
N SER A 16 9.08 35.66 -22.98
CA SER A 16 9.93 35.09 -24.04
C SER A 16 9.69 35.83 -25.37
N SER A 17 10.53 35.59 -26.38
CA SER A 17 10.36 36.13 -27.74
C SER A 17 9.06 35.67 -28.43
N THR A 18 8.38 34.68 -27.87
CA THR A 18 7.12 34.10 -28.36
C THR A 18 5.94 34.32 -27.40
N ASP A 19 6.11 35.13 -26.35
CA ASP A 19 5.10 35.43 -25.31
C ASP A 19 4.44 34.20 -24.68
N TRP A 20 5.18 33.09 -24.58
CA TRP A 20 4.69 31.88 -23.95
C TRP A 20 4.41 32.09 -22.47
N LYS A 21 3.18 31.79 -22.06
CA LYS A 21 2.76 31.82 -20.66
C LYS A 21 2.98 30.45 -20.05
N VAL A 22 3.65 30.43 -18.90
CA VAL A 22 3.74 29.24 -18.06
C VAL A 22 2.45 29.16 -17.25
N ASP A 23 1.57 28.23 -17.63
CA ASP A 23 0.38 27.96 -16.83
C ASP A 23 0.76 27.20 -15.55
N ASN A 24 0.18 27.62 -14.42
CA ASN A 24 0.37 26.99 -13.10
C ASN A 24 -0.79 26.04 -12.81
N ALA A 25 -1.17 25.24 -13.81
CA ALA A 25 -2.23 24.26 -13.64
C ALA A 25 -1.81 23.28 -12.53
N PRO A 26 -2.61 23.13 -11.47
CA PRO A 26 -2.32 22.14 -10.44
C PRO A 26 -2.24 20.77 -11.11
N TYR A 27 -1.25 19.95 -10.74
CA TYR A 27 -1.20 18.57 -11.20
C TYR A 27 -2.51 17.89 -10.80
N THR A 28 -3.37 17.64 -11.78
CA THR A 28 -4.58 16.85 -11.59
C THR A 28 -4.13 15.39 -11.61
N PRO A 29 -4.22 14.67 -10.48
CA PRO A 29 -3.88 13.26 -10.50
C PRO A 29 -4.74 12.52 -11.50
N ALA A 30 -4.17 11.48 -12.09
CA ALA A 30 -4.80 10.67 -13.13
C ALA A 30 -6.22 10.21 -12.75
N THR A 31 -6.46 10.01 -11.46
CA THR A 31 -7.79 9.82 -10.87
C THR A 31 -8.04 10.84 -9.76
N PRO A 32 -8.94 11.84 -9.96
CA PRO A 32 -9.31 12.78 -8.92
C PRO A 32 -9.98 12.03 -7.74
N SER A 33 -9.89 12.62 -6.54
CA SER A 33 -10.53 12.10 -5.32
C SER A 33 -10.15 10.67 -4.96
N THR A 34 -8.88 10.32 -5.06
CA THR A 34 -8.35 9.04 -4.57
C THR A 34 -7.08 9.27 -3.75
N VAL A 35 -6.81 8.41 -2.77
CA VAL A 35 -5.53 8.40 -2.05
C VAL A 35 -4.44 7.92 -3.02
N ARG A 36 -3.23 8.48 -2.89
CA ARG A 36 -2.11 8.17 -3.80
C ARG A 36 -1.68 6.70 -3.80
N THR A 37 -2.02 5.98 -2.74
CA THR A 37 -1.74 4.54 -2.59
C THR A 37 -2.88 3.65 -3.08
N SER A 38 -4.01 4.23 -3.52
CA SER A 38 -5.14 3.48 -4.07
C SER A 38 -4.78 2.76 -5.36
N TYR A 39 -5.50 1.67 -5.64
CA TYR A 39 -5.22 0.83 -6.80
C TYR A 39 -5.31 1.63 -8.09
N ASN A 40 -6.39 2.40 -8.26
CA ASN A 40 -6.66 3.14 -9.48
C ASN A 40 -5.66 4.29 -9.69
N TYR A 41 -5.23 4.97 -8.62
CA TYR A 41 -4.24 6.03 -8.71
C TYR A 41 -2.89 5.52 -9.22
N ILE A 42 -2.38 4.44 -8.60
CA ILE A 42 -1.09 3.87 -8.95
C ILE A 42 -1.12 3.34 -10.38
N LEU A 43 -2.17 2.59 -10.75
CA LEU A 43 -2.32 2.04 -12.09
C LEU A 43 -2.41 3.12 -13.16
N SER A 44 -3.16 4.20 -12.90
CA SER A 44 -3.33 5.29 -13.86
C SER A 44 -2.04 6.09 -14.03
N ASN A 45 -1.28 6.33 -12.96
CA ASN A 45 0.04 6.97 -13.03
C ASN A 45 1.06 6.12 -13.81
N LEU A 46 1.05 4.79 -13.65
CA LEU A 46 1.91 3.91 -14.45
C LEU A 46 1.60 4.01 -15.94
N LYS A 47 0.30 3.96 -16.28
CA LYS A 47 -0.16 4.09 -17.67
C LYS A 47 0.22 5.44 -18.28
N GLN A 48 0.11 6.54 -17.53
CA GLN A 48 0.55 7.86 -17.97
C GLN A 48 2.06 7.94 -18.24
N GLN A 49 2.85 7.15 -17.53
CA GLN A 49 4.30 7.03 -17.76
C GLN A 49 4.65 6.06 -18.91
N GLY A 50 3.65 5.54 -19.64
CA GLY A 50 3.86 4.54 -20.69
C GLY A 50 4.35 3.19 -20.14
N ARG A 51 4.13 2.91 -18.86
CA ARG A 51 4.56 1.67 -18.19
C ARG A 51 3.37 0.78 -17.88
N SER A 52 3.58 -0.52 -18.04
CA SER A 52 2.61 -1.56 -17.70
C SER A 52 3.10 -2.33 -16.48
N PRO A 53 2.22 -2.68 -15.52
CA PRO A 53 2.57 -3.61 -14.46
C PRO A 53 2.95 -4.98 -15.03
N THR A 54 3.85 -5.67 -14.34
CA THR A 54 4.16 -7.08 -14.62
C THR A 54 3.04 -7.97 -14.08
N ASP A 55 2.62 -9.00 -14.80
CA ASP A 55 1.60 -9.93 -14.30
C ASP A 55 2.12 -10.69 -13.08
N LEU A 56 1.44 -10.54 -11.94
CA LEU A 56 1.80 -11.20 -10.69
C LEU A 56 1.59 -12.72 -10.76
N ALA A 57 0.71 -13.22 -11.64
CA ALA A 57 0.52 -14.67 -11.77
C ALA A 57 1.83 -15.40 -12.11
N SER A 58 2.74 -14.75 -12.85
CA SER A 58 4.08 -15.26 -13.15
C SER A 58 5.03 -15.35 -11.94
N LYS A 59 4.69 -14.71 -10.82
CA LYS A 59 5.45 -14.65 -9.57
C LYS A 59 4.76 -15.39 -8.42
N CYS A 60 3.66 -16.08 -8.71
CA CYS A 60 2.89 -16.85 -7.74
C CYS A 60 3.00 -18.34 -8.04
N SER A 61 3.81 -19.05 -7.25
CA SER A 61 3.73 -20.52 -7.24
C SER A 61 2.37 -20.91 -6.63
N GLY A 62 1.57 -21.72 -7.35
CA GLY A 62 0.20 -22.08 -6.95
C GLY A 62 -0.91 -21.17 -7.49
N GLY A 63 -0.58 -20.18 -8.32
CA GLY A 63 -1.54 -19.24 -8.91
C GLY A 63 -2.07 -18.20 -7.92
N LEU A 64 -2.97 -17.30 -8.37
CA LEU A 64 -3.43 -16.18 -7.54
C LEU A 64 -4.27 -16.61 -6.33
N SER A 65 -4.95 -17.76 -6.38
CA SER A 65 -5.78 -18.26 -5.27
C SER A 65 -5.00 -18.99 -4.17
N ASN A 66 -3.74 -19.35 -4.41
CA ASN A 66 -2.87 -20.06 -3.47
C ASN A 66 -1.41 -19.62 -3.68
N CYS A 67 -1.20 -18.32 -3.72
CA CYS A 67 0.06 -17.73 -4.14
C CYS A 67 1.15 -17.86 -3.08
N THR A 68 2.26 -18.45 -3.46
CA THR A 68 3.56 -18.24 -2.81
C THR A 68 4.40 -17.32 -3.70
N LEU A 69 4.67 -16.11 -3.22
CA LEU A 69 5.43 -15.09 -3.95
C LEU A 69 6.90 -15.53 -4.11
N THR A 70 7.40 -15.53 -5.35
CA THR A 70 8.79 -15.93 -5.65
C THR A 70 9.45 -14.99 -6.65
N GLY A 71 10.76 -14.79 -6.50
CA GLY A 71 11.58 -14.08 -7.49
C GLY A 71 11.13 -12.64 -7.76
N MET A 72 10.66 -11.95 -6.72
CA MET A 72 10.25 -10.54 -6.78
C MET A 72 11.50 -9.65 -6.98
N THR A 73 11.37 -8.62 -7.79
CA THR A 73 12.39 -7.60 -8.02
C THR A 73 11.76 -6.22 -7.90
N THR A 74 12.55 -5.15 -7.89
CA THR A 74 11.99 -3.79 -7.93
C THR A 74 11.05 -3.62 -9.12
N GLY A 75 9.82 -3.20 -8.87
CA GLY A 75 8.82 -3.07 -9.91
C GLY A 75 7.40 -2.99 -9.39
N VAL A 76 6.46 -2.85 -10.33
CA VAL A 76 5.04 -2.92 -10.06
C VAL A 76 4.46 -4.17 -10.69
N TYR A 77 3.78 -4.96 -9.87
CA TYR A 77 3.12 -6.19 -10.23
C TYR A 77 1.61 -6.03 -10.11
N GLN A 78 0.86 -6.70 -10.97
CA GLN A 78 -0.61 -6.66 -10.95
C GLN A 78 -1.18 -8.07 -10.93
N ALA A 79 -2.02 -8.36 -9.94
CA ALA A 79 -2.93 -9.50 -9.96
C ALA A 79 -4.22 -9.10 -10.67
N ASN A 80 -4.54 -9.78 -11.77
CA ASN A 80 -5.76 -9.55 -12.56
C ASN A 80 -6.99 -10.26 -11.96
N GLY A 81 -7.17 -10.13 -10.65
CA GLY A 81 -8.25 -10.74 -9.89
C GLY A 81 -7.94 -10.75 -8.39
N PRO A 82 -8.76 -11.44 -7.58
CA PRO A 82 -8.48 -11.67 -6.18
C PRO A 82 -7.14 -12.41 -5.98
N LEU A 83 -6.43 -12.07 -4.92
CA LEU A 83 -5.14 -12.64 -4.56
C LEU A 83 -5.19 -13.21 -3.15
N THR A 84 -4.79 -14.47 -2.99
CA THR A 84 -4.59 -15.10 -1.68
C THR A 84 -3.13 -15.53 -1.56
N ILE A 85 -2.39 -14.89 -0.67
CA ILE A 85 -1.01 -15.25 -0.32
C ILE A 85 -1.06 -16.29 0.80
N THR A 86 -0.54 -17.48 0.54
CA THR A 86 -0.55 -18.62 1.48
C THR A 86 0.85 -19.03 1.93
N GLY A 87 1.86 -18.76 1.11
CA GLY A 87 3.27 -18.94 1.48
C GLY A 87 3.79 -17.76 2.29
N ALA A 88 4.67 -18.04 3.26
CA ALA A 88 5.46 -16.98 3.90
C ALA A 88 6.33 -16.28 2.85
N TYR A 89 6.47 -14.96 2.96
CA TYR A 89 7.20 -14.16 1.99
C TYR A 89 8.15 -13.18 2.69
N THR A 90 9.40 -13.17 2.25
CA THR A 90 10.38 -12.14 2.64
C THR A 90 10.76 -11.35 1.42
N ASN A 91 10.53 -10.04 1.46
CA ASN A 91 10.90 -9.14 0.39
C ASN A 91 12.42 -9.13 0.22
N PRO A 92 12.97 -9.19 -1.01
CA PRO A 92 14.41 -9.14 -1.21
C PRO A 92 15.01 -7.80 -0.76
N VAL A 93 16.26 -7.82 -0.33
CA VAL A 93 17.02 -6.60 0.04
C VAL A 93 17.20 -5.68 -1.16
N ASN A 94 17.28 -4.37 -0.91
CA ASN A 94 17.38 -3.30 -1.91
C ASN A 94 16.29 -3.35 -3.00
N THR A 95 15.09 -3.85 -2.68
CA THR A 95 13.99 -3.90 -3.64
C THR A 95 12.75 -3.12 -3.20
N ASN A 96 12.16 -2.42 -4.16
CA ASN A 96 10.92 -1.67 -3.99
C ASN A 96 9.81 -2.34 -4.78
N VAL A 97 8.95 -3.06 -4.07
CA VAL A 97 7.91 -3.88 -4.67
C VAL A 97 6.55 -3.24 -4.44
N VAL A 98 5.82 -2.99 -5.53
CA VAL A 98 4.42 -2.58 -5.49
C VAL A 98 3.56 -3.69 -6.07
N ILE A 99 2.56 -4.15 -5.34
CA ILE A 99 1.61 -5.16 -5.80
C ILE A 99 0.23 -4.52 -5.87
N LEU A 100 -0.36 -4.52 -7.05
CA LEU A 100 -1.70 -4.05 -7.34
C LEU A 100 -2.64 -5.25 -7.47
N VAL A 101 -3.70 -5.31 -6.68
CA VAL A 101 -4.68 -6.41 -6.71
C VAL A 101 -6.01 -5.89 -7.25
N ASN A 102 -6.41 -6.37 -8.43
CA ASN A 102 -7.71 -6.06 -9.02
C ASN A 102 -8.82 -6.92 -8.38
N GLY A 103 -9.05 -6.72 -7.08
CA GLY A 103 -9.98 -7.49 -6.28
C GLY A 103 -9.61 -7.46 -4.81
N ASP A 104 -10.08 -8.46 -4.08
CA ASP A 104 -9.72 -8.66 -2.66
C ASP A 104 -8.34 -9.31 -2.52
N LEU A 105 -7.60 -8.89 -1.49
CA LEU A 105 -6.33 -9.48 -1.07
C LEU A 105 -6.54 -10.22 0.25
N ARG A 106 -6.14 -11.49 0.30
CA ARG A 106 -6.04 -12.27 1.53
C ARG A 106 -4.57 -12.60 1.83
N ILE A 107 -4.12 -12.28 3.03
CA ILE A 107 -2.80 -12.65 3.54
C ILE A 107 -2.99 -13.74 4.58
N SER A 108 -2.55 -14.96 4.26
CA SER A 108 -2.73 -16.14 5.10
C SER A 108 -1.46 -16.61 5.80
N ASN A 109 -0.36 -15.89 5.60
CA ASN A 109 0.94 -16.22 6.18
C ASN A 109 1.79 -14.95 6.34
N GLU A 110 2.95 -15.10 6.97
CA GLU A 110 3.83 -14.01 7.36
C GLU A 110 4.46 -13.31 6.15
N ILE A 111 4.61 -11.99 6.27
CA ILE A 111 5.25 -11.13 5.29
C ILE A 111 6.31 -10.27 6.00
N HIS A 112 7.56 -10.38 5.56
CA HIS A 112 8.68 -9.62 6.10
C HIS A 112 9.32 -8.71 5.06
N VAL A 113 9.77 -7.54 5.50
CA VAL A 113 10.49 -6.57 4.67
C VAL A 113 11.77 -6.17 5.41
N PRO A 114 12.96 -6.57 4.89
CA PRO A 114 14.24 -6.28 5.54
C PRO A 114 14.38 -4.83 6.00
N GLN A 115 14.63 -4.64 7.29
CA GLN A 115 14.84 -3.33 7.90
C GLN A 115 16.16 -2.71 7.46
N ASN A 116 16.17 -1.39 7.22
CA ASN A 116 17.37 -0.61 6.88
C ASN A 116 18.14 -1.09 5.64
N ALA A 117 17.49 -1.88 4.78
CA ALA A 117 18.11 -2.50 3.61
C ALA A 117 17.56 -1.93 2.30
N GLY A 118 17.15 -0.65 2.27
CA GLY A 118 16.64 0.00 1.06
C GLY A 118 15.41 -0.68 0.44
N SER A 119 14.61 -1.38 1.23
CA SER A 119 13.53 -2.24 0.77
C SER A 119 12.17 -1.72 1.17
N THR A 120 11.20 -1.78 0.26
CA THR A 120 9.81 -1.41 0.54
C THR A 120 8.85 -2.39 -0.10
N LEU A 121 7.71 -2.59 0.57
CA LEU A 121 6.59 -3.33 0.05
C LEU A 121 5.33 -2.49 0.18
N LEU A 122 4.65 -2.26 -0.93
CA LEU A 122 3.31 -1.68 -0.95
C LEU A 122 2.35 -2.65 -1.62
N MET A 123 1.30 -3.04 -0.92
CA MET A 123 0.20 -3.84 -1.47
C MET A 123 -1.05 -2.97 -1.52
N SER A 124 -1.57 -2.75 -2.72
CA SER A 124 -2.78 -1.96 -2.96
C SER A 124 -3.87 -2.82 -3.56
N ALA A 125 -5.00 -2.96 -2.86
CA ALA A 125 -6.13 -3.76 -3.29
C ALA A 125 -7.30 -2.85 -3.67
N LYS A 126 -7.89 -3.09 -4.85
CA LYS A 126 -9.12 -2.42 -5.30
C LYS A 126 -10.34 -2.81 -4.46
N GLY A 127 -10.28 -3.97 -3.79
CA GLY A 127 -11.28 -4.43 -2.85
C GLY A 127 -10.80 -4.31 -1.40
N ASN A 128 -11.09 -5.35 -0.62
CA ASN A 128 -10.71 -5.45 0.77
C ASN A 128 -9.35 -6.14 0.94
N ILE A 129 -8.67 -5.86 2.05
CA ILE A 129 -7.52 -6.63 2.52
C ILE A 129 -7.94 -7.42 3.76
N LYS A 130 -7.69 -8.74 3.76
CA LYS A 130 -8.02 -9.64 4.87
C LYS A 130 -6.76 -10.31 5.40
N ILE A 131 -6.53 -10.23 6.69
CA ILE A 131 -5.46 -10.93 7.39
C ILE A 131 -6.06 -12.15 8.08
N SER A 132 -5.54 -13.34 7.75
CA SER A 132 -5.95 -14.60 8.33
C SER A 132 -5.64 -14.67 9.84
N PRO A 133 -6.42 -15.41 10.64
CA PRO A 133 -6.17 -15.53 12.09
C PRO A 133 -5.03 -16.51 12.43
N ASN A 134 -4.56 -17.32 11.48
CA ASN A 134 -3.75 -18.53 11.73
C ASN A 134 -2.30 -18.28 12.19
N PHE A 135 -1.81 -17.04 12.12
CA PHE A 135 -0.42 -16.68 12.43
C PHE A 135 -0.35 -15.47 13.36
N GLY A 136 0.77 -15.32 14.06
CA GLY A 136 0.94 -14.32 15.11
C GLY A 136 1.68 -14.88 16.32
N ALA A 137 1.82 -14.05 17.34
CA ALA A 137 2.46 -14.39 18.59
C ALA A 137 1.48 -15.09 19.54
N SER A 138 1.88 -16.26 20.05
CA SER A 138 1.17 -16.94 21.14
C SER A 138 1.49 -16.31 22.51
N LEU A 139 2.64 -15.67 22.63
CA LEU A 139 3.10 -15.01 23.87
C LEU A 139 2.90 -13.51 23.77
N ILE A 140 2.36 -12.91 24.83
CA ILE A 140 2.11 -11.46 24.91
C ILE A 140 3.39 -10.64 24.73
N SER A 141 4.52 -11.14 25.24
CA SER A 141 5.80 -10.45 25.26
C SER A 141 6.58 -10.54 23.95
N ASP A 142 6.11 -11.31 22.98
CA ASP A 142 6.82 -11.50 21.71
C ASP A 142 6.71 -10.24 20.85
N PRO A 143 7.84 -9.52 20.61
CA PRO A 143 7.83 -8.30 19.82
C PRO A 143 7.90 -8.58 18.32
N THR A 144 8.05 -9.85 17.90
CA THR A 144 8.29 -10.22 16.50
C THR A 144 7.14 -9.75 15.63
N SER A 145 7.47 -9.07 14.53
CA SER A 145 6.54 -8.65 13.50
C SER A 145 6.17 -9.82 12.60
N HIS A 146 4.93 -9.88 12.14
CA HIS A 146 4.44 -10.98 11.30
C HIS A 146 3.99 -10.49 9.92
N VAL A 147 3.62 -9.22 9.81
CA VAL A 147 3.22 -8.61 8.54
C VAL A 147 3.83 -7.22 8.46
N GLU A 148 4.64 -7.03 7.44
CA GLU A 148 5.43 -5.82 7.24
C GLU A 148 5.15 -5.21 5.86
N GLY A 149 4.89 -3.91 5.82
CA GLY A 149 4.66 -3.19 4.57
C GLY A 149 3.65 -2.05 4.68
N ILE A 150 3.34 -1.45 3.53
CA ILE A 150 2.26 -0.48 3.38
C ILE A 150 1.08 -1.18 2.71
N PHE A 151 -0.04 -1.29 3.42
CA PHE A 151 -1.25 -1.95 2.92
C PHE A 151 -2.31 -0.89 2.67
N SER A 152 -2.78 -0.80 1.43
CA SER A 152 -3.80 0.16 1.01
C SER A 152 -5.00 -0.58 0.45
N ALA A 153 -6.10 -0.59 1.18
CA ALA A 153 -7.38 -1.10 0.71
C ALA A 153 -8.24 0.07 0.21
N ASP A 154 -8.77 -0.04 -1.00
CA ASP A 154 -9.84 0.86 -1.44
C ASP A 154 -11.07 0.64 -0.56
N GLY A 155 -11.32 -0.58 -0.07
CA GLY A 155 -12.36 -0.91 0.93
C GLY A 155 -11.84 -1.07 2.36
N ASN A 156 -12.21 -2.19 3.00
CA ASN A 156 -11.87 -2.52 4.39
C ASN A 156 -10.50 -3.19 4.52
N PHE A 157 -9.87 -2.99 5.67
CA PHE A 157 -8.77 -3.84 6.14
C PHE A 157 -9.27 -4.63 7.35
N THR A 158 -9.44 -5.93 7.20
CA THR A 158 -10.03 -6.80 8.22
C THR A 158 -8.99 -7.80 8.71
N ILE A 159 -8.69 -7.75 10.01
CA ILE A 159 -7.98 -8.81 10.70
C ILE A 159 -9.04 -9.78 11.21
N GLU A 160 -9.05 -10.98 10.64
CA GLU A 160 -10.03 -12.00 10.95
C GLU A 160 -9.74 -12.68 12.30
N SER A 161 -10.76 -13.34 12.82
CA SER A 161 -10.71 -14.14 14.03
C SER A 161 -11.12 -15.57 13.74
N SER A 162 -10.50 -16.50 14.45
CA SER A 162 -10.90 -17.90 14.59
C SER A 162 -11.16 -18.26 16.05
N ALA A 163 -11.26 -17.26 16.93
CA ALA A 163 -11.32 -17.47 18.36
C ALA A 163 -12.58 -18.24 18.78
N ASN A 164 -12.37 -19.21 19.65
CA ASN A 164 -13.41 -19.91 20.38
C ASN A 164 -13.06 -19.92 21.87
N CYS A 165 -13.51 -18.88 22.57
CA CYS A 165 -13.23 -18.67 23.99
C CYS A 165 -13.91 -19.65 24.94
N SER A 166 -14.67 -20.62 24.41
CA SER A 166 -15.19 -21.76 25.18
C SER A 166 -14.16 -22.89 25.33
N LEU A 167 -13.06 -22.87 24.58
CA LEU A 167 -12.01 -23.90 24.61
C LEU A 167 -10.71 -23.37 25.24
N PRO A 168 -10.01 -24.18 26.07
CA PRO A 168 -8.66 -23.84 26.51
C PRO A 168 -7.72 -23.67 25.32
N GLY A 169 -7.06 -22.52 25.22
CA GLY A 169 -6.20 -22.21 24.07
C GLY A 169 -6.95 -21.87 22.78
N GLY A 170 -8.27 -21.66 22.85
CA GLY A 170 -9.09 -21.27 21.71
C GLY A 170 -9.01 -19.79 21.33
N GLY A 171 -8.18 -18.98 21.98
CA GLY A 171 -7.96 -17.59 21.60
C GLY A 171 -7.13 -17.45 20.33
N ASP A 172 -7.35 -16.36 19.60
CA ASP A 172 -6.48 -15.99 18.49
C ASP A 172 -5.06 -15.68 18.99
N LYS A 173 -4.10 -15.72 18.06
CA LYS A 173 -2.75 -15.21 18.31
C LYS A 173 -2.74 -13.69 18.20
N ARG A 174 -1.81 -13.03 18.89
CA ARG A 174 -1.63 -11.58 18.73
C ARG A 174 -0.99 -11.29 17.37
N LEU A 175 -1.53 -10.32 16.62
CA LEU A 175 -0.91 -9.86 15.38
C LEU A 175 -0.01 -8.64 15.66
N ASN A 176 1.27 -8.75 15.32
CA ASN A 176 2.18 -7.61 15.29
C ASN A 176 2.48 -7.23 13.85
N MET A 177 2.22 -5.98 13.50
CA MET A 177 2.49 -5.40 12.19
C MET A 177 3.57 -4.33 12.25
N GLU A 178 4.34 -4.19 11.18
CA GLU A 178 5.18 -3.00 10.97
C GLU A 178 4.89 -2.30 9.64
N GLY A 179 4.71 -0.99 9.69
CA GLY A 179 4.42 -0.17 8.51
C GLY A 179 3.14 0.62 8.65
N ALA A 180 2.26 0.55 7.65
CA ALA A 180 1.07 1.39 7.59
C ALA A 180 -0.13 0.66 6.97
N VAL A 181 -1.32 0.99 7.45
CA VAL A 181 -2.59 0.52 6.90
C VAL A 181 -3.43 1.73 6.50
N ILE A 182 -3.93 1.71 5.27
CA ILE A 182 -4.77 2.73 4.67
C ILE A 182 -6.05 2.04 4.22
N THR A 183 -7.20 2.59 4.60
CA THR A 183 -8.54 2.08 4.24
C THR A 183 -9.34 3.19 3.59
N ASN A 184 -10.42 2.84 2.87
CA ASN A 184 -11.19 3.81 2.07
C ASN A 184 -10.27 4.59 1.11
N ALA A 185 -9.28 3.92 0.51
CA ALA A 185 -8.26 4.59 -0.31
C ALA A 185 -8.85 5.18 -1.61
N ASP A 186 -10.00 4.71 -2.07
CA ASP A 186 -10.72 5.29 -3.20
C ASP A 186 -11.59 6.51 -2.83
N LEU A 187 -11.63 6.87 -1.54
CA LEU A 187 -12.41 7.97 -0.95
C LEU A 187 -13.91 7.94 -1.30
N ARG A 188 -14.49 6.76 -1.55
CA ARG A 188 -15.93 6.63 -1.82
C ARG A 188 -16.79 6.57 -0.55
N GLY A 189 -16.17 6.72 0.62
CA GLY A 189 -16.85 6.75 1.92
C GLY A 189 -17.15 5.35 2.46
N VAL A 190 -16.49 4.33 1.94
CA VAL A 190 -16.68 2.92 2.29
C VAL A 190 -15.31 2.31 2.55
N GLY A 191 -15.02 2.01 3.82
CA GLY A 191 -13.77 1.38 4.22
C GLY A 191 -13.45 1.68 5.67
N SER A 192 -13.15 0.64 6.45
CA SER A 192 -12.70 0.77 7.83
C SER A 192 -11.63 -0.25 8.16
N PHE A 193 -10.84 0.07 9.18
CA PHE A 193 -9.97 -0.89 9.83
C PHE A 193 -10.79 -1.69 10.85
N GLN A 194 -10.75 -3.01 10.74
CA GLN A 194 -11.52 -3.93 11.59
C GLN A 194 -10.56 -4.95 12.18
N ASN A 195 -10.38 -4.90 13.50
CA ASN A 195 -9.66 -5.94 14.22
C ASN A 195 -10.68 -6.83 14.94
N ASN A 196 -10.91 -8.02 14.38
CA ASN A 196 -11.86 -8.97 14.95
C ASN A 196 -11.18 -9.98 15.88
N ARG A 197 -9.83 -9.99 15.98
CA ARG A 197 -9.10 -10.97 16.80
C ARG A 197 -9.48 -10.85 18.27
N ASP A 198 -9.77 -12.01 18.86
CA ASP A 198 -10.06 -12.15 20.28
C ASP A 198 -9.06 -13.10 20.94
N MET A 199 -8.30 -12.58 21.88
CA MET A 199 -7.34 -13.36 22.66
C MET A 199 -8.03 -14.09 23.83
N CYS A 200 -9.35 -13.97 23.97
CA CYS A 200 -10.21 -14.49 25.02
C CYS A 200 -9.89 -13.91 26.41
N VAL A 201 -8.90 -14.48 27.11
CA VAL A 201 -8.63 -14.21 28.53
C VAL A 201 -7.44 -13.29 28.76
N TYR A 202 -6.75 -12.88 27.70
CA TYR A 202 -5.57 -12.03 27.81
C TYR A 202 -5.95 -10.54 27.86
N THR A 203 -5.32 -9.79 28.77
CA THR A 203 -5.55 -8.35 29.00
C THR A 203 -4.80 -7.43 28.03
N CYS A 204 -4.11 -8.00 27.05
CA CYS A 204 -3.24 -7.28 26.12
C CYS A 204 -3.92 -7.10 24.75
N PRO A 205 -3.57 -6.06 23.99
CA PRO A 205 -4.19 -5.82 22.69
C PRO A 205 -3.91 -6.98 21.73
N SER A 206 -4.96 -7.47 21.05
CA SER A 206 -4.88 -8.55 20.06
C SER A 206 -4.15 -8.14 18.78
N PHE A 207 -3.91 -6.83 18.60
CA PHE A 207 -3.22 -6.24 17.48
C PHE A 207 -2.26 -5.15 17.97
N SER A 208 -1.07 -5.08 17.39
CA SER A 208 -0.20 -3.92 17.50
C SER A 208 0.45 -3.58 16.18
N ILE A 209 0.69 -2.30 15.96
CA ILE A 209 1.38 -1.79 14.79
C ILE A 209 2.51 -0.85 15.20
N LYS A 210 3.67 -1.02 14.59
CA LYS A 210 4.83 -0.13 14.74
C LYS A 210 5.15 0.54 13.41
N GLN A 211 5.50 1.82 13.45
CA GLN A 211 5.79 2.57 12.24
C GLN A 211 7.16 2.20 11.67
N ARG A 212 7.24 2.13 10.33
CA ARG A 212 8.48 1.95 9.55
C ARG A 212 8.77 3.20 8.73
N LEU A 213 9.50 4.14 9.32
CA LEU A 213 9.83 5.42 8.68
C LEU A 213 10.80 5.24 7.50
N ASP A 214 11.59 4.17 7.50
CA ASP A 214 12.44 3.76 6.37
C ASP A 214 11.63 3.57 5.08
N PHE A 215 10.37 3.11 5.17
CA PHE A 215 9.51 2.99 3.99
C PHE A 215 9.22 4.32 3.31
N LEU A 216 9.18 5.44 4.04
CA LEU A 216 8.99 6.78 3.44
C LEU A 216 10.25 7.23 2.68
N ILE A 217 11.43 6.85 3.18
CA ILE A 217 12.73 7.19 2.60
C ILE A 217 12.98 6.40 1.30
N TYR A 218 12.52 5.16 1.22
CA TYR A 218 12.73 4.28 0.07
C TYR A 218 11.51 4.13 -0.84
N LEU A 219 10.43 4.85 -0.53
CA LEU A 219 9.16 4.78 -1.25
C LEU A 219 9.36 5.01 -2.76
N PRO A 220 8.76 4.16 -3.64
CA PRO A 220 8.91 4.28 -5.09
C PRO A 220 8.61 5.68 -5.60
N THR A 221 9.39 6.16 -6.58
CA THR A 221 9.19 7.48 -7.20
C THR A 221 7.81 7.63 -7.85
N LEU A 222 7.16 6.53 -8.21
CA LEU A 222 5.78 6.49 -8.71
C LEU A 222 4.77 7.15 -7.76
N LEU A 223 5.05 7.13 -6.46
CA LEU A 223 4.21 7.76 -5.42
C LEU A 223 4.73 9.16 -5.03
N ARG A 224 5.92 9.52 -5.52
CA ARG A 224 6.55 10.85 -5.36
C ARG A 224 6.24 11.72 -6.57
N VAL A 225 5.03 12.27 -6.61
CA VAL A 225 4.64 13.14 -7.73
C VAL A 225 5.14 14.56 -7.53
N LYS A 226 5.69 15.16 -8.60
CA LYS A 226 5.99 16.60 -8.66
C LYS A 226 4.68 17.38 -8.66
N PRO A 227 4.48 18.36 -7.77
CA PRO A 227 3.19 19.04 -7.60
C PRO A 227 2.73 19.91 -8.78
N TYR A 228 3.58 20.11 -9.81
CA TYR A 228 3.31 21.02 -10.91
C TYR A 228 3.63 20.39 -12.27
N VAL A 229 2.76 20.67 -13.24
CA VAL A 229 3.02 20.45 -14.67
C VAL A 229 3.24 21.81 -15.29
N TYR A 230 4.37 22.00 -15.97
CA TYR A 230 4.60 23.18 -16.79
C TYR A 230 4.20 22.84 -18.22
N ARG A 231 3.28 23.61 -18.80
CA ARG A 231 2.93 23.51 -20.22
C ARG A 231 3.00 24.91 -20.83
N GLU A 232 3.63 24.99 -21.99
CA GLU A 232 3.59 26.19 -22.83
C GLU A 232 2.24 26.22 -23.55
N ILE A 233 1.49 27.29 -23.36
CA ILE A 233 0.22 27.54 -24.05
C ILE A 233 0.49 28.61 -25.11
N ALA A 234 0.17 28.30 -26.37
CA ALA A 234 0.23 29.27 -27.46
C ALA A 234 -0.80 30.40 -27.22
N PRO A 235 -0.49 31.65 -27.57
CA PRO A 235 -1.38 32.79 -27.34
C PRO A 235 -2.75 32.67 -28.01
#